data_AF-W4QR00-F1
#
_entry.id   AF-W4QR00-F1
#
_cell.length_a   1.000
_cell.length_b   1.000
_cell.length_c   1.000
_cell.angle_alpha   90.00
_cell.angle_beta   90.00
_cell.angle_gamma   90.00
#
_symmetry.space_group_name_H-M   'P 1'
#
loop_
_entity.id
_entity.type
_entity.pdbx_description
1 polymer ?
#
loop_
_entity_poly.entity_id
_entity_poly.type
_entity_poly.pdbx_seq_one_letter_code
_entity_poly.pdbx_strand_id
1 'polypeptide(L)'
;MGTRLENNDRKNIDKTLNDLQLILQSLDQTLQNIQSPNLRRKLSNIKKQLSSFKSEVVEAELDYRHSLDREVKRRMRLDDERFRTNYNHNTDGRMKGVYYSGHGDMGRKR
;
A
#
# COMPACT_ATOMS: atom_id res chain seq x y z
N MET A 1 4.25 7.71 10.63
CA MET A 1 5.71 7.96 10.68
C MET A 1 6.39 6.70 10.16
N GLY A 2 6.74 6.66 8.87
CA GLY A 2 7.50 5.53 8.32
C GLY A 2 8.94 5.58 8.80
N THR A 3 9.51 4.45 9.20
CA THR A 3 10.89 4.41 9.69
C THR A 3 11.86 4.75 8.55
N ARG A 4 13.03 5.32 8.88
CA ARG A 4 14.06 5.67 7.88
C ARG A 4 14.52 4.44 7.06
N LEU A 5 14.39 3.24 7.63
CA LEU A 5 14.65 1.96 6.99
C LEU A 5 13.57 1.63 5.93
N GLU A 6 12.28 1.72 6.26
CA GLU A 6 11.17 1.50 5.31
C GLU A 6 11.26 2.41 4.08
N ASN A 7 11.71 3.66 4.25
CA ASN A 7 11.85 4.60 3.14
C ASN A 7 13.03 4.28 2.21
N ASN A 8 14.09 3.64 2.72
CA ASN A 8 15.23 3.21 1.91
C ASN A 8 14.90 1.94 1.13
N ASP A 9 14.23 0.98 1.77
CA ASP A 9 13.83 -0.27 1.11
C ASP A 9 12.84 -0.01 -0.01
N ARG A 10 11.89 0.93 0.16
CA ARG A 10 10.97 1.37 -0.90
C ARG A 10 11.69 2.00 -2.09
N LYS A 11 12.67 2.88 -1.84
CA LYS A 11 13.49 3.48 -2.92
C LYS A 11 14.24 2.41 -3.71
N ASN A 12 14.69 1.34 -3.04
CA ASN A 12 15.35 0.23 -3.71
C ASN A 12 14.36 -0.55 -4.58
N ILE A 13 13.14 -0.80 -4.11
CA ILE A 13 12.09 -1.50 -4.88
C ILE A 13 11.67 -0.70 -6.11
N ASP A 14 11.41 0.61 -5.95
CA ASP A 14 11.05 1.48 -7.08
C ASP A 14 12.17 1.51 -8.13
N LYS A 15 13.44 1.55 -7.69
CA LYS A 15 14.59 1.46 -8.59
C LYS A 15 14.62 0.12 -9.32
N THR A 16 14.46 -1.00 -8.61
CA THR A 16 14.44 -2.33 -9.22
C THR A 16 13.29 -2.50 -10.22
N LEU A 17 12.10 -1.96 -9.94
CA LEU A 17 10.97 -1.99 -10.88
C LEU A 17 11.25 -1.17 -12.15
N ASN A 18 11.93 -0.04 -12.02
CA ASN A 18 12.37 0.76 -13.16
C ASN A 18 13.45 0.03 -13.99
N ASP A 19 14.45 -0.56 -13.32
CA ASP A 19 15.49 -1.36 -13.99
C ASP A 19 14.87 -2.55 -14.75
N LEU A 20 13.91 -3.26 -14.14
CA LEU A 20 13.16 -4.33 -14.80
C LEU A 20 12.36 -3.83 -16.01
N GLN A 21 11.76 -2.65 -15.91
CA GLN A 21 11.04 -2.05 -17.04
C GLN A 21 11.98 -1.76 -18.22
N LEU A 22 13.18 -1.24 -17.95
CA LEU A 22 14.19 -0.98 -18.98
C LEU A 22 14.70 -2.28 -19.63
N ILE A 23 14.87 -3.34 -18.83
CA ILE A 23 15.25 -4.67 -19.33
C ILE A 23 14.16 -5.22 -20.26
N LEU A 24 12.89 -5.13 -19.86
CA LEU A 24 11.76 -5.57 -20.69
C LEU A 24 11.70 -4.82 -22.03
N GLN A 25 11.94 -3.50 -22.02
CA GLN A 25 12.00 -2.69 -23.25
C GLN A 25 13.19 -3.10 -24.14
N SER A 26 14.35 -3.35 -23.55
CA SER A 26 15.54 -3.82 -24.27
C SER A 26 15.31 -5.21 -24.89
N LEU A 27 14.63 -6.11 -24.18
CA LEU A 27 14.23 -7.42 -24.69
C LEU A 27 13.28 -7.30 -25.88
N ASP A 28 12.36 -6.33 -25.87
CA ASP A 28 11.46 -6.09 -27.01
C ASP A 28 12.20 -5.66 -28.27
N GLN A 29 13.14 -4.72 -28.14
CA GLN A 29 14.00 -4.32 -29.25
C GLN A 29 14.83 -5.50 -29.76
N THR A 30 15.36 -6.33 -28.87
CA THR A 30 16.14 -7.52 -29.23
C THR A 30 15.28 -8.57 -29.95
N LEU A 31 14.05 -8.78 -29.50
CA LEU A 31 13.09 -9.71 -30.13
C LEU A 31 12.66 -9.29 -31.54
N GLN A 32 12.68 -7.98 -31.85
CA GLN A 32 12.40 -7.47 -33.19
C GLN A 32 13.55 -7.77 -34.17
N ASN A 33 14.79 -7.78 -33.67
CA ASN A 33 15.99 -7.93 -34.49
C ASN A 33 16.48 -9.38 -34.64
N ILE A 34 16.00 -10.30 -33.81
CA ILE A 34 16.41 -11.70 -33.86
C ILE A 34 15.72 -12.45 -35.00
N GLN A 35 16.54 -13.02 -35.88
CA GLN A 35 16.09 -13.87 -36.99
C GLN A 35 15.91 -15.34 -36.56
N SER A 36 16.68 -15.81 -35.58
CA SER A 36 16.61 -17.21 -35.12
C SER A 36 15.30 -17.48 -34.35
N PRO A 37 14.43 -18.39 -34.84
CA PRO A 37 13.15 -18.67 -34.21
C PRO A 37 13.30 -19.30 -32.82
N ASN A 38 14.34 -20.12 -32.63
CA ASN A 38 14.63 -20.75 -31.34
C ASN A 38 15.06 -19.73 -30.28
N LEU A 39 15.93 -18.78 -30.65
CA LEU A 39 16.34 -17.69 -29.76
C LEU A 39 15.16 -16.77 -29.45
N ARG A 40 14.34 -16.45 -30.46
CA ARG A 40 13.13 -15.65 -30.30
C ARG A 40 12.17 -16.27 -29.29
N ARG A 41 11.93 -17.58 -29.39
CA ARG A 41 11.07 -18.31 -28.45
C ARG A 41 11.62 -18.30 -27.02
N LYS A 42 12.92 -18.54 -26.85
CA LYS A 42 13.56 -18.49 -25.52
C LYS A 42 13.49 -17.10 -24.89
N LEU A 43 13.81 -16.05 -25.64
CA LEU A 43 13.73 -14.67 -25.16
C LEU A 43 12.29 -14.23 -24.89
N SER A 44 11.32 -14.67 -25.69
CA SER A 44 9.91 -14.42 -25.42
C SER A 44 9.46 -15.07 -24.10
N ASN A 45 9.94 -16.29 -23.80
CA ASN A 45 9.66 -16.94 -22.52
C ASN A 45 10.29 -16.18 -21.35
N ILE A 46 11.55 -15.76 -21.48
CA ILE A 46 12.23 -14.93 -20.45
C ILE A 46 11.45 -13.64 -20.22
N LYS A 47 11.04 -12.94 -21.30
CA LYS A 47 10.23 -11.73 -21.21
C LYS A 47 8.93 -11.98 -20.44
N LYS A 48 8.22 -13.08 -20.74
CA LYS A 48 6.98 -13.45 -20.03
C LYS A 48 7.22 -13.68 -18.54
N GLN A 49 8.28 -14.41 -18.18
CA GLN A 49 8.64 -14.66 -16.79
C GLN A 49 8.97 -13.36 -16.05
N LEU A 50 9.77 -12.47 -16.66
CA LEU A 50 10.10 -11.17 -16.07
C LEU A 50 8.86 -10.27 -15.92
N SER A 51 7.93 -10.31 -16.88
CA SER A 51 6.67 -9.56 -16.79
C SER A 51 5.75 -10.10 -15.69
N SER A 52 5.70 -11.43 -15.50
CA SER A 52 4.98 -12.06 -14.38
C SER A 52 5.58 -11.62 -13.05
N PHE A 53 6.89 -11.78 -12.90
CA PHE A 53 7.62 -11.38 -11.70
C PHE A 53 7.41 -9.91 -11.35
N LYS A 54 7.47 -9.01 -12.34
CA LYS A 54 7.18 -7.60 -12.13
C LYS A 54 5.77 -7.37 -11.58
N SER A 55 4.79 -8.10 -12.10
CA SER A 55 3.39 -7.98 -11.66
C SER A 55 3.21 -8.49 -10.23
N GLU A 56 3.81 -9.63 -9.89
CA GLU A 56 3.80 -10.22 -8.55
C GLU A 56 4.42 -9.28 -7.51
N VAL A 57 5.55 -8.65 -7.83
CA VAL A 57 6.19 -7.66 -6.93
C VAL A 57 5.30 -6.44 -6.72
N VAL A 58 4.64 -5.93 -7.77
CA VAL A 58 3.72 -4.80 -7.66
C VAL A 58 2.51 -5.15 -6.80
N GLU A 59 1.94 -6.35 -6.97
CA GLU A 59 0.82 -6.82 -6.16
C GLU A 59 1.21 -6.96 -4.68
N ALA A 60 2.37 -7.58 -4.39
CA ALA A 60 2.88 -7.69 -3.03
C ALA A 60 3.09 -6.32 -2.35
N GLU A 61 3.58 -5.33 -3.09
CA GLU A 61 3.72 -3.94 -2.61
C GLU A 61 2.37 -3.30 -2.29
N LEU A 62 1.35 -3.51 -3.14
CA LEU A 62 0.00 -3.00 -2.89
C LEU A 62 -0.63 -3.65 -1.65
N ASP A 63 -0.50 -4.96 -1.50
CA ASP A 63 -1.00 -5.70 -0.35
C ASP A 63 -0.35 -5.23 0.95
N TYR A 64 0.96 -5.00 0.92
CA TYR A 64 1.70 -4.45 2.05
C TYR A 64 1.20 -3.05 2.43
N ARG A 65 0.98 -2.16 1.46
CA ARG A 65 0.41 -0.82 1.70
C ARG A 65 -0.99 -0.90 2.32
N HIS A 66 -1.85 -1.76 1.80
CA HIS A 66 -3.17 -1.99 2.37
C HIS A 66 -3.14 -2.57 3.79
N SER A 67 -2.15 -3.40 4.10
CA SER A 67 -1.93 -3.90 5.46
C SER A 67 -1.56 -2.76 6.42
N LEU A 68 -0.62 -1.89 6.02
CA LEU A 68 -0.22 -0.72 6.80
C LEU A 68 -1.38 0.24 7.06
N ASP A 69 -2.20 0.54 6.04
CA ASP A 69 -3.36 1.43 6.20
C ASP A 69 -4.38 0.85 7.18
N ARG A 70 -4.60 -0.47 7.14
CA ARG A 70 -5.49 -1.16 8.09
C ARG A 70 -4.95 -1.07 9.52
N GLU A 71 -3.65 -1.22 9.70
CA GLU A 71 -3.00 -1.12 11.00
C GLU A 71 -3.05 0.31 11.57
N VAL A 72 -2.82 1.33 10.73
CA VAL A 72 -2.97 2.74 11.12
C VAL A 72 -4.41 3.04 11.57
N LYS A 73 -5.41 2.61 10.79
CA LYS A 73 -6.83 2.77 11.15
C LYS A 73 -7.16 2.05 12.46
N ARG A 74 -6.61 0.85 12.68
CA ARG A 74 -6.78 0.10 13.92
C ARG A 74 -6.20 0.87 15.11
N ARG A 75 -4.99 1.41 14.99
CA ARG A 75 -4.35 2.21 16.04
C ARG A 75 -5.15 3.46 16.39
N MET A 76 -5.63 4.21 15.39
CA MET A 76 -6.49 5.37 15.62
C MET A 76 -7.76 5.01 16.41
N ARG A 77 -8.42 3.89 16.08
CA ARG A 77 -9.59 3.42 16.85
C ARG A 77 -9.23 3.08 18.29
N LEU A 78 -8.10 2.40 18.51
CA LEU A 78 -7.63 2.05 19.85
C LEU A 78 -7.27 3.31 20.66
N ASP A 79 -6.67 4.31 20.03
CA ASP A 79 -6.35 5.59 20.68
C ASP A 79 -7.63 6.36 21.03
N ASP A 80 -8.63 6.38 20.13
CA ASP A 80 -9.96 6.96 20.40
C ASP A 80 -10.68 6.25 21.54
N GLU A 81 -10.65 4.91 21.56
CA GLU A 81 -11.22 4.09 22.65
C GLU A 81 -10.52 4.37 23.98
N ARG A 82 -9.18 4.38 23.99
CA ARG A 82 -8.38 4.72 25.18
C ARG A 82 -8.69 6.11 25.69
N PHE A 83 -8.84 7.09 24.79
CA PHE A 83 -9.23 8.44 25.16
C PHE A 83 -10.61 8.46 25.84
N ARG A 84 -11.60 7.78 25.25
CA ARG A 84 -12.96 7.68 25.81
C ARG A 84 -12.99 7.00 27.19
N THR A 85 -12.21 5.95 27.40
CA THR A 85 -12.25 5.19 28.66
C THR A 85 -11.42 5.85 29.77
N ASN A 86 -10.26 6.43 29.45
CA ASN A 86 -9.38 7.03 30.47
C ASN A 86 -9.88 8.40 30.95
N TYR A 87 -10.63 9.15 30.14
CA TYR A 87 -11.26 10.42 30.56
C TYR A 87 -12.63 10.24 31.24
N ASN A 88 -13.12 9.00 31.39
CA ASN A 88 -14.41 8.68 32.01
C ASN A 88 -14.33 8.32 33.51
N HIS A 89 -13.28 8.73 34.22
CA HIS A 89 -13.24 8.63 35.69
C HIS A 89 -13.84 9.87 36.37
N ASN A 90 -15.10 10.18 36.05
CA ASN A 90 -15.92 11.05 36.91
C ASN A 90 -17.06 10.20 37.47
N THR A 91 -16.99 9.97 38.78
CA THR A 91 -17.89 9.18 39.64
C THR A 91 -19.35 9.66 39.68
N ASP A 92 -19.80 10.50 38.75
CA ASP A 92 -21.13 11.13 38.81
C ASP A 92 -21.86 11.25 37.46
N GLY A 93 -21.40 10.53 36.42
CA GLY A 93 -22.15 10.34 35.17
C GLY A 93 -22.43 11.60 34.33
N ARG A 94 -21.97 12.79 34.74
CA ARG A 94 -22.14 14.04 33.98
C ARG A 94 -20.97 14.24 33.04
N MET A 95 -21.18 13.94 31.75
CA MET A 95 -20.32 14.47 30.69
C MET A 95 -20.43 15.99 30.69
N LYS A 96 -19.45 16.67 31.29
CA LYS A 96 -19.31 18.12 31.17
C LYS A 96 -18.94 18.42 29.73
N GLY A 97 -19.82 19.12 29.02
CA GLY A 97 -19.83 19.24 27.57
C GLY A 97 -18.48 19.61 26.96
N VAL A 98 -18.05 18.80 26.01
CA VAL A 98 -17.19 19.23 24.91
C VAL A 98 -17.76 18.59 23.65
N TYR A 99 -18.26 19.46 22.78
CA TYR A 99 -18.91 19.15 21.51
C TYR A 99 -17.97 18.35 20.61
N TYR A 100 -18.44 17.21 20.10
CA TYR A 100 -17.88 16.63 18.88
C TYR A 100 -18.95 16.71 17.79
N SER A 101 -18.83 17.71 16.94
CA SER A 101 -19.63 17.87 15.72
C SER A 101 -19.16 16.88 14.66
N GLY A 102 -19.50 15.61 14.83
CA GLY A 102 -19.53 14.63 13.75
C GLY A 102 -20.90 14.71 13.08
N HIS A 103 -20.97 15.22 11.86
CA HIS A 103 -22.16 15.19 11.01
C HIS A 103 -22.82 13.80 10.98
N GLY A 104 -24.13 13.73 11.24
CA GLY A 104 -24.92 12.53 10.99
C GLY A 104 -26.21 12.41 11.80
N ASP A 105 -27.27 13.04 11.29
CA ASP A 105 -28.62 12.48 11.20
C ASP A 105 -29.62 12.48 12.40
N MET A 106 -30.68 13.28 12.16
CA MET A 106 -32.11 13.17 12.55
C MET A 106 -32.56 13.15 14.01
N GLY A 107 -32.93 14.33 14.51
CA GLY A 107 -33.84 14.49 15.65
C GLY A 107 -34.80 15.66 15.41
N ARG A 108 -35.85 15.42 14.64
CA ARG A 108 -36.88 16.38 14.23
C ARG A 108 -37.54 17.04 15.44
N LYS A 109 -37.58 18.39 15.46
CA LYS A 109 -38.20 19.21 16.50
C LYS A 109 -39.69 18.87 16.70
N ARG A 110 -40.13 18.84 17.95
CA ARG A 110 -41.47 19.24 18.37
C ARG A 110 -41.32 20.35 19.38
#